data_AF-A0A6I1L5C0-F1
#
_entry.id   AF-A0A6I1L5C0-F1
#
_cell.length_a   1.000
_cell.length_b   1.000
_cell.length_c   1.000
_cell.angle_alpha   90.00
_cell.angle_beta   90.00
_cell.angle_gamma   90.00
#
_symmetry.space_group_name_H-M   'P 1'
#
loop_
_entity.id
_entity.type
_entity.pdbx_description
1 polymer ?
#
loop_
_entity_poly.entity_id
_entity_poly.type
_entity_poly.pdbx_seq_one_letter_code
_entity_poly.pdbx_strand_id
1 'polypeptide(L)'
;MVLDGLESQLKQHLGVGKSKKFMINVVRYADDFVITGASPEVLESVVKPWVEQFLAVRGLRLSPEKTRVVHIDQGFDFLGWNFRKYDGTLLIKPSKKNVKAFYGKVKEVIESSKTVKQEDLILKLNPMLRGWALYHQPVVAKQAYGRMDRRVFIKLWRWAKRRHPNKSLTWVQKRYFRTIGDRGWVFVATITEESGEKREIELYSLASTPIERHKKVSGVTIPSILPWKKWAKSCVWSGC
;
A
#
# COMPACT_ATOMS: atom_id res chain seq x y z
N MET A 1 21.27 10.14 -12.15
CA MET A 1 19.98 10.68 -11.69
C MET A 1 20.22 11.77 -10.65
N VAL A 2 19.33 12.76 -10.55
CA VAL A 2 19.52 14.00 -9.77
C VAL A 2 19.81 13.75 -8.27
N LEU A 3 19.29 12.66 -7.70
CA LEU A 3 19.45 12.32 -6.27
C LEU A 3 20.52 11.25 -5.99
N ASP A 4 21.30 10.85 -7.00
CA ASP A 4 22.42 9.92 -6.77
C ASP A 4 23.50 10.61 -5.94
N GLY A 5 24.01 9.90 -4.93
CA GLY A 5 25.03 10.41 -4.00
C GLY A 5 24.50 11.08 -2.73
N LEU A 6 23.18 11.22 -2.52
CA LEU A 6 22.63 11.82 -1.29
C LEU A 6 23.08 11.06 -0.03
N GLU A 7 23.05 9.73 -0.04
CA GLU A 7 23.55 8.92 1.09
C GLU A 7 25.06 9.06 1.29
N SER A 8 25.84 9.03 0.20
CA SER A 8 27.29 9.09 0.23
C SER A 8 27.80 10.45 0.70
N GLN A 9 27.25 11.54 0.16
CA GLN A 9 27.62 12.91 0.51
C GLN A 9 27.13 13.29 1.91
N LEU A 10 25.96 12.80 2.36
CA LEU A 10 25.50 13.00 3.74
C LEU A 10 26.43 12.29 4.73
N LYS A 11 26.85 11.06 4.43
CA LYS A 11 27.82 10.32 5.24
C LYS A 11 29.19 11.01 5.27
N GLN A 12 29.62 11.60 4.16
CA GLN A 12 30.86 12.36 4.08
C GLN A 12 30.78 13.65 4.90
N HIS A 13 29.66 14.38 4.83
CA HIS A 13 29.44 15.62 5.58
C HIS A 13 29.41 15.40 7.10
N LEU A 14 28.76 14.33 7.54
CA LEU A 14 28.67 14.00 8.97
C LEU A 14 29.94 13.34 9.50
N GLY A 15 30.74 12.72 8.62
CA GLY A 15 31.81 11.81 8.98
C GLY A 15 31.29 10.43 9.41
N VAL A 16 32.04 9.37 9.05
CA VAL A 16 31.68 7.96 9.26
C VAL A 16 31.36 7.67 10.74
N GLY A 17 32.08 8.30 11.66
CA GLY A 17 31.88 8.15 13.12
C GLY A 17 30.55 8.71 13.62
N LYS A 18 30.17 9.94 13.24
CA LYS A 18 28.88 10.53 13.66
C LYS A 18 27.70 9.88 12.95
N SER A 19 27.84 9.51 11.67
CA SER A 19 26.80 8.77 10.94
C SER A 19 26.47 7.42 11.61
N LYS A 20 27.49 6.66 12.04
CA LYS A 20 27.28 5.43 12.83
C LYS A 20 26.71 5.71 14.23
N LYS A 21 27.22 6.73 14.93
CA LYS A 21 26.76 7.11 16.28
C LYS A 21 25.28 7.52 16.30
N PHE A 22 24.85 8.30 15.33
CA PHE A 22 23.48 8.79 15.21
C PHE A 22 22.59 7.89 14.33
N MET A 23 23.09 6.72 13.91
CA MET A 23 22.36 5.73 13.10
C MET A 23 21.63 6.34 11.89
N ILE A 24 22.34 7.18 11.14
CA ILE A 24 21.75 7.90 10.01
C ILE A 24 21.68 6.99 8.80
N ASN A 25 20.46 6.67 8.36
CA ASN A 25 20.19 5.87 7.17
C ASN A 25 19.28 6.63 6.23
N VAL A 26 19.54 6.51 4.93
CA VAL A 26 18.72 7.11 3.88
C VAL A 26 18.05 5.98 3.10
N VAL A 27 16.75 6.09 2.91
CA VAL A 27 15.97 5.26 1.99
C VAL A 27 15.36 6.17 0.94
N ARG A 28 15.71 5.99 -0.33
CA ARG A 28 15.20 6.79 -1.45
C ARG A 28 14.38 5.92 -2.40
N TYR A 29 13.28 6.48 -2.91
CA TYR A 29 12.48 5.92 -3.97
C TYR A 29 12.02 7.03 -4.93
N ALA A 30 12.59 7.06 -6.14
CA ALA A 30 12.45 8.18 -7.06
C ALA A 30 12.73 9.52 -6.35
N ASP A 31 11.72 10.39 -6.26
CA ASP A 31 11.79 11.71 -5.63
C ASP A 31 11.46 11.68 -4.13
N ASP A 32 10.79 10.62 -3.66
CA ASP A 32 10.46 10.45 -2.25
C ASP A 32 11.64 9.83 -1.50
N PHE A 33 12.03 10.40 -0.36
CA PHE A 33 13.03 9.77 0.49
C PHE A 33 12.64 9.86 1.97
N VAL A 34 13.28 8.99 2.75
CA VAL A 34 13.17 8.91 4.19
C VAL A 34 14.57 8.85 4.80
N ILE A 35 14.86 9.73 5.75
CA ILE A 35 16.10 9.69 6.53
C ILE A 35 15.76 9.37 7.99
N THR A 36 16.46 8.39 8.55
CA THR A 36 16.36 8.05 9.97
C THR A 36 17.51 8.62 10.75
N GLY A 37 17.30 8.88 12.03
CA GLY A 37 18.36 9.24 12.96
C GLY A 37 17.99 8.91 14.40
N ALA A 38 18.98 8.71 15.26
CA ALA A 38 18.81 8.38 16.68
C ALA A 38 18.34 9.58 17.52
N SER A 39 18.49 10.81 17.04
CA SER A 39 18.07 12.04 17.73
C SER A 39 17.26 12.92 16.77
N PRO A 40 16.06 13.36 17.15
CA PRO A 40 15.28 14.32 16.36
C PRO A 40 16.03 15.64 16.20
N GLU A 41 16.74 16.09 17.23
CA GLU A 41 17.48 17.35 17.22
C GLU A 41 18.55 17.33 16.12
N VAL A 42 19.27 16.22 15.94
CA VAL A 42 20.27 16.07 14.87
C VAL A 42 19.62 16.05 13.49
N LEU A 43 18.44 15.43 13.36
CA LEU A 43 17.70 15.42 12.10
C LEU A 43 17.23 16.83 11.71
N GLU A 44 16.75 17.61 12.68
CA GLU A 44 16.24 18.96 12.43
C GLU A 44 17.33 20.01 12.25
N SER A 45 18.37 19.97 13.08
CA SER A 45 19.41 21.02 13.10
C SER A 45 20.53 20.79 12.09
N VAL A 46 20.85 19.53 11.75
CA VAL A 46 22.00 19.20 10.89
C VAL A 46 21.55 18.61 9.57
N VAL A 47 20.70 17.58 9.61
CA VAL A 47 20.34 16.84 8.39
C VAL A 47 19.41 17.65 7.50
N LYS A 48 18.36 18.25 8.05
CA LYS A 48 17.38 19.00 7.28
C LYS A 48 18.00 20.19 6.51
N PRO A 49 18.79 21.10 7.12
CA PRO A 49 19.39 22.22 6.39
C PRO A 49 20.38 21.74 5.31
N TRP A 50 21.12 20.67 5.58
CA TRP A 50 22.05 20.11 4.61
C TRP A 50 21.32 19.53 3.39
N VAL A 51 20.21 18.82 3.59
CA VAL A 51 19.43 18.27 2.47
C VAL A 51 18.75 19.38 1.67
N GLU A 52 18.25 20.43 2.33
CA GLU A 52 17.72 21.63 1.66
C GLU A 52 18.78 22.27 0.74
N GLN A 53 20.01 22.42 1.20
CA GLN A 53 21.12 22.93 0.38
C GLN A 53 21.47 21.99 -0.78
N PHE A 54 21.57 20.68 -0.51
CA PHE A 54 21.87 19.67 -1.53
C PHE A 54 20.82 19.65 -2.65
N LEU A 55 19.54 19.81 -2.31
CA LEU A 55 18.43 19.86 -3.26
C LEU A 55 18.37 21.21 -4.00
N ALA A 56 18.66 22.32 -3.31
CA ALA A 56 18.67 23.65 -3.93
C ALA A 56 19.69 23.75 -5.06
N VAL A 57 20.89 23.16 -4.92
CA VAL A 57 21.90 23.07 -5.99
C VAL A 57 21.37 22.35 -7.24
N ARG A 58 20.37 21.49 -7.07
CA ARG A 58 19.76 20.67 -8.12
C ARG A 58 18.42 21.23 -8.60
N GLY A 59 18.04 22.43 -8.16
CA GLY A 59 16.78 23.08 -8.52
C GLY A 59 15.55 22.47 -7.85
N LEU A 60 15.72 21.63 -6.83
CA LEU A 60 14.62 21.00 -6.09
C LEU A 60 14.40 21.73 -4.75
N ARG A 61 13.14 21.82 -4.32
CA ARG A 61 12.76 22.39 -3.02
C ARG A 61 11.86 21.42 -2.28
N LEU A 62 12.09 21.31 -0.97
CA LEU A 62 11.29 20.47 -0.11
C LEU A 62 9.93 21.10 0.16
N SER A 63 8.89 20.28 0.13
CA SER A 63 7.54 20.71 0.50
C SER A 63 7.40 20.73 2.04
N PRO A 64 7.36 21.91 2.71
CA PRO A 64 7.33 22.00 4.17
C PRO A 64 6.13 21.27 4.79
N GLU A 65 5.01 21.17 4.07
CA GLU A 65 3.82 20.44 4.53
C GLU A 65 4.02 18.92 4.66
N LYS A 66 4.87 18.35 3.80
CA LYS A 66 5.19 16.91 3.74
C LYS A 66 6.40 16.55 4.59
N THR A 67 7.24 17.53 4.86
CA THR A 67 8.46 17.38 5.63
C THR A 67 8.18 17.42 7.13
N ARG A 68 8.14 16.25 7.77
CA ARG A 68 7.93 16.15 9.23
C ARG A 68 8.93 15.18 9.84
N VAL A 69 9.45 15.55 11.01
CA VAL A 69 10.24 14.65 11.86
C VAL A 69 9.27 14.01 12.85
N VAL A 70 9.12 12.70 12.77
CA VAL A 70 8.22 11.94 13.64
C VAL A 70 8.93 10.77 14.29
N HIS A 71 8.56 10.44 15.52
CA HIS A 71 9.07 9.25 16.18
C HIS A 71 8.44 7.98 15.59
N ILE A 72 9.21 6.89 15.47
CA ILE A 72 8.74 5.63 14.88
C ILE A 72 7.53 5.01 15.61
N ASP A 73 7.35 5.32 16.89
CA ASP A 73 6.20 4.85 17.70
C ASP A 73 4.90 5.58 17.33
N GLN A 74 4.98 6.84 16.87
CA GLN A 74 3.84 7.56 16.31
C GLN A 74 3.53 7.01 14.90
N GLY A 75 4.59 6.69 14.18
CA GLY A 75 4.56 6.13 12.83
C GLY A 75 4.43 7.18 11.73
N PHE A 76 4.77 6.77 10.51
CA PHE A 76 4.76 7.63 9.33
C PHE A 76 4.30 6.87 8.09
N ASP A 77 3.79 7.60 7.10
CA ASP A 77 3.36 7.03 5.84
C ASP A 77 4.44 7.24 4.76
N PHE A 78 4.82 6.18 4.05
CA PHE A 78 5.78 6.21 2.94
C PHE A 78 5.40 5.16 1.89
N LEU A 79 5.40 5.55 0.61
CA LEU A 79 5.00 4.69 -0.53
C LEU A 79 3.64 3.98 -0.33
N GLY A 80 2.71 4.62 0.37
CA GLY A 80 1.40 4.06 0.66
C GLY A 80 1.37 3.03 1.79
N TRP A 81 2.49 2.79 2.49
CA TRP A 81 2.55 2.00 3.72
C TRP A 81 2.72 2.89 4.95
N ASN A 82 2.14 2.47 6.05
CA ASN A 82 2.35 3.03 7.37
C ASN A 82 3.39 2.19 8.11
N PHE A 83 4.46 2.84 8.53
CA PHE A 83 5.52 2.28 9.34
C PHE A 83 5.30 2.73 10.77
N ARG A 84 5.05 1.78 11.68
CA ARG A 84 4.86 2.09 13.10
C ARG A 84 5.41 1.00 13.99
N LYS A 85 6.11 1.40 15.05
CA LYS A 85 6.58 0.49 16.08
C LYS A 85 5.54 0.38 17.19
N TYR A 86 5.25 -0.86 17.57
CA TYR A 86 4.31 -1.24 18.62
C TYR A 86 5.07 -2.11 19.61
N ASP A 87 5.27 -1.63 20.84
CA ASP A 87 5.88 -2.39 21.94
C ASP A 87 7.19 -3.10 21.54
N GLY A 88 8.08 -2.38 20.84
CA GLY A 88 9.35 -2.96 20.35
C GLY A 88 9.31 -3.52 18.93
N THR A 89 8.13 -3.85 18.39
CA THR A 89 7.95 -4.52 17.10
C THR A 89 7.53 -3.55 16.00
N LEU A 90 8.33 -3.45 14.93
CA LEU A 90 7.96 -2.67 13.74
C LEU A 90 6.92 -3.42 12.92
N LEU A 91 5.74 -2.84 12.77
CA LEU A 91 4.71 -3.31 11.86
C LEU A 91 4.56 -2.35 10.68
N ILE A 92 4.72 -2.89 9.48
CA ILE A 92 4.47 -2.18 8.22
C ILE A 92 3.11 -2.62 7.73
N LYS A 93 2.18 -1.68 7.58
CA LYS A 93 0.79 -1.93 7.18
C LYS A 93 0.44 -1.04 5.99
N PRO A 94 -0.54 -1.38 5.14
CA PRO A 94 -1.08 -0.42 4.18
C PRO A 94 -1.59 0.85 4.91
N SER A 95 -1.20 2.03 4.44
CA SER A 95 -1.61 3.30 5.05
C SER A 95 -3.12 3.50 4.94
N LYS A 96 -3.72 4.16 5.94
CA LYS A 96 -5.16 4.46 5.92
C LYS A 96 -5.55 5.30 4.70
N LYS A 97 -4.66 6.22 4.28
CA LYS A 97 -4.84 7.06 3.08
C LYS A 97 -4.87 6.21 1.81
N ASN A 98 -3.91 5.31 1.63
CA ASN A 98 -3.87 4.41 0.46
C ASN A 98 -5.11 3.50 0.41
N VAL A 99 -5.46 2.84 1.52
CA VAL A 99 -6.64 1.97 1.63
C VAL A 99 -7.92 2.74 1.28
N LYS A 100 -8.07 3.98 1.78
CA LYS A 100 -9.23 4.83 1.48
C LYS A 100 -9.26 5.23 -0.01
N ALA A 101 -8.14 5.64 -0.57
CA ALA A 101 -8.03 6.03 -1.97
C ALA A 101 -8.34 4.85 -2.91
N PHE A 102 -7.79 3.67 -2.64
CA PHE A 102 -8.05 2.47 -3.42
C PHE A 102 -9.53 2.06 -3.35
N TYR A 103 -10.12 2.03 -2.15
CA TYR A 103 -11.56 1.77 -2.00
C TYR A 103 -12.41 2.80 -2.75
N GLY A 104 -12.00 4.08 -2.78
CA GLY A 104 -12.65 5.12 -3.56
C GLY A 104 -12.74 4.76 -5.05
N LYS A 105 -11.62 4.35 -5.64
CA LYS A 105 -11.57 3.91 -7.05
C LYS A 105 -12.44 2.69 -7.31
N VAL A 106 -12.38 1.67 -6.46
CA VAL A 106 -13.21 0.46 -6.60
C VAL A 106 -14.70 0.79 -6.48
N LYS A 107 -15.06 1.63 -5.50
CA LYS A 107 -16.43 2.11 -5.31
C LYS A 107 -16.94 2.83 -6.56
N GLU A 108 -16.14 3.71 -7.14
CA GLU A 108 -16.49 4.47 -8.35
C GLU A 108 -16.74 3.54 -9.55
N VAL A 109 -15.92 2.51 -9.74
CA VAL A 109 -16.14 1.50 -10.79
C VAL A 109 -17.46 0.76 -10.60
N ILE A 110 -17.81 0.38 -9.37
CA ILE A 110 -19.10 -0.28 -9.08
C ILE A 110 -20.28 0.69 -9.30
N GLU A 111 -20.12 1.96 -8.92
CA GLU A 111 -21.18 2.98 -9.02
C GLU A 111 -21.42 3.48 -10.46
N SER A 112 -20.39 3.49 -11.29
CA SER A 112 -20.51 3.75 -12.74
C SER A 112 -21.06 2.54 -13.50
N SER A 113 -20.78 1.32 -13.04
CA SER A 113 -21.19 0.06 -13.70
C SER A 113 -22.58 -0.44 -13.28
N LYS A 114 -23.55 0.45 -13.04
CA LYS A 114 -24.89 0.09 -12.52
C LYS A 114 -25.62 -0.94 -13.39
N THR A 115 -25.65 -0.77 -14.70
CA THR A 115 -26.42 -1.59 -15.65
C THR A 115 -25.62 -2.71 -16.30
N VAL A 116 -24.30 -2.65 -16.19
CA VAL A 116 -23.32 -3.59 -16.77
C VAL A 116 -23.61 -5.04 -16.36
N LYS A 117 -23.22 -6.01 -17.20
CA LYS A 117 -23.38 -7.43 -16.85
C LYS A 117 -22.49 -7.79 -15.66
N GLN A 118 -22.87 -8.87 -14.98
CA GLN A 118 -22.13 -9.35 -13.82
C GLN A 118 -20.68 -9.73 -14.18
N GLU A 119 -20.51 -10.41 -15.31
CA GLU A 119 -19.21 -10.85 -15.82
C GLU A 119 -18.27 -9.68 -16.11
N ASP A 120 -18.74 -8.67 -16.84
CA ASP A 120 -17.98 -7.46 -17.15
C ASP A 120 -17.55 -6.71 -15.89
N LEU A 121 -18.40 -6.68 -14.86
CA LEU A 121 -18.06 -6.05 -13.58
C LEU A 121 -16.93 -6.83 -12.87
N ILE A 122 -16.97 -8.16 -12.89
CA ILE A 122 -15.90 -9.01 -12.33
C ILE A 122 -14.59 -8.78 -13.10
N LEU A 123 -14.64 -8.77 -14.43
CA LEU A 123 -13.48 -8.55 -15.29
C LEU A 123 -12.83 -7.17 -15.08
N LYS A 124 -13.63 -6.13 -14.79
CA LYS A 124 -13.10 -4.80 -14.44
C LYS A 124 -12.47 -4.74 -13.06
N LEU A 125 -13.08 -5.41 -12.07
CA LEU A 125 -12.63 -5.33 -10.68
C LEU A 125 -11.41 -6.21 -10.38
N ASN A 126 -11.32 -7.39 -11.00
CA ASN A 126 -10.28 -8.37 -10.69
C ASN A 126 -8.85 -7.84 -10.88
N PRO A 127 -8.49 -7.16 -11.99
CA PRO A 127 -7.16 -6.59 -12.16
C PRO A 127 -6.82 -5.55 -11.09
N MET A 128 -7.78 -4.72 -10.69
CA MET A 128 -7.59 -3.70 -9.65
C MET A 128 -7.34 -4.33 -8.28
N LEU A 129 -8.17 -5.30 -7.90
CA LEU A 129 -8.06 -6.01 -6.62
C LEU A 129 -6.75 -6.81 -6.55
N ARG A 130 -6.45 -7.57 -7.61
CA ARG A 130 -5.22 -8.36 -7.70
C ARG A 130 -3.98 -7.48 -7.66
N GLY A 131 -3.94 -6.40 -8.44
CA GLY A 131 -2.80 -5.48 -8.46
C GLY A 131 -2.53 -4.85 -7.09
N TRP A 132 -3.59 -4.42 -6.40
CA TRP A 132 -3.46 -3.86 -5.05
C TRP A 132 -3.02 -4.90 -4.02
N ALA A 133 -3.52 -6.14 -4.11
CA ALA A 133 -3.09 -7.23 -3.25
C ALA A 133 -1.63 -7.64 -3.47
N LEU A 134 -1.16 -7.67 -4.72
CA LEU A 134 0.23 -7.97 -5.03
C LEU A 134 1.15 -6.84 -4.54
N TYR A 135 0.75 -5.59 -4.70
CA TYR A 135 1.53 -4.44 -4.21
C TYR A 135 1.72 -4.46 -2.68
N HIS A 136 0.71 -4.87 -1.92
CA HIS A 136 0.76 -4.94 -0.47
C HIS A 136 1.11 -6.35 0.06
N GLN A 137 1.36 -7.33 -0.81
CA GLN A 137 1.69 -8.71 -0.46
C GLN A 137 2.86 -8.84 0.53
N PRO A 138 3.94 -8.02 0.44
CA PRO A 138 5.08 -8.18 1.33
C PRO A 138 4.83 -7.72 2.77
N VAL A 139 3.83 -6.84 2.98
CA VAL A 139 3.60 -6.17 4.26
C VAL A 139 2.47 -6.84 5.07
N VAL A 140 2.24 -6.37 6.30
CA VAL A 140 1.17 -6.90 7.15
C VAL A 140 -0.18 -6.36 6.67
N ALA A 141 -0.75 -7.03 5.66
CA ALA A 141 -1.92 -6.56 4.92
C ALA A 141 -3.22 -7.36 5.16
N LYS A 142 -3.19 -8.55 5.79
CA LYS A 142 -4.38 -9.41 5.95
C LYS A 142 -5.60 -8.69 6.54
N GLN A 143 -5.41 -7.88 7.58
CA GLN A 143 -6.50 -7.11 8.19
C GLN A 143 -7.08 -6.06 7.21
N ALA A 144 -6.21 -5.42 6.42
CA ALA A 144 -6.62 -4.46 5.40
C ALA A 144 -7.38 -5.15 4.27
N TYR A 145 -6.94 -6.34 3.86
CA TYR A 145 -7.59 -7.18 2.85
C TYR A 145 -9.00 -7.57 3.26
N GLY A 146 -9.18 -8.18 4.43
CA GLY A 146 -10.51 -8.56 4.91
C GLY A 146 -11.46 -7.37 5.07
N ARG A 147 -10.95 -6.20 5.53
CA ARG A 147 -11.76 -4.97 5.61
C ARG A 147 -12.17 -4.46 4.24
N MET A 148 -11.29 -4.57 3.24
CA MET A 148 -11.57 -4.18 1.86
C MET A 148 -12.60 -5.12 1.24
N ASP A 149 -12.41 -6.44 1.34
CA ASP A 149 -13.35 -7.45 0.83
C ASP A 149 -14.75 -7.23 1.40
N ARG A 150 -14.88 -7.01 2.71
CA ARG A 150 -16.18 -6.68 3.34
C ARG A 150 -16.84 -5.44 2.72
N ARG A 151 -16.06 -4.39 2.46
CA ARG A 151 -16.60 -3.14 1.88
C ARG A 151 -17.01 -3.32 0.43
N VAL A 152 -16.21 -4.03 -0.35
CA VAL A 152 -16.53 -4.38 -1.75
C VAL A 152 -17.78 -5.25 -1.80
N PHE A 153 -17.88 -6.27 -0.93
CA PHE A 153 -19.06 -7.10 -0.79
C PHE A 153 -20.33 -6.27 -0.51
N ILE A 154 -20.30 -5.37 0.48
CA ILE A 154 -21.46 -4.51 0.79
C ILE A 154 -21.88 -3.68 -0.43
N LYS A 155 -20.92 -3.19 -1.22
CA LYS A 155 -21.21 -2.44 -2.45
C LYS A 155 -21.81 -3.30 -3.54
N LEU A 156 -21.27 -4.50 -3.77
CA LEU A 156 -21.80 -5.46 -4.74
C LEU A 156 -23.18 -5.99 -4.34
N TRP A 157 -23.42 -6.22 -3.04
CA TRP A 157 -24.75 -6.59 -2.52
C TRP A 157 -25.79 -5.50 -2.81
N ARG A 158 -25.45 -4.23 -2.57
CA ARG A 158 -26.33 -3.10 -2.92
C ARG A 158 -26.55 -3.00 -4.43
N TRP A 159 -25.50 -3.20 -5.21
CA TRP A 159 -25.58 -3.23 -6.67
C TRP A 159 -26.55 -4.33 -7.15
N ALA A 160 -26.44 -5.55 -6.61
CA ALA A 160 -27.29 -6.69 -6.96
C ALA A 160 -28.75 -6.46 -6.57
N LYS A 161 -29.01 -5.99 -5.33
CA LYS A 161 -30.37 -5.65 -4.85
C LYS A 161 -31.05 -4.62 -5.73
N ARG A 162 -30.33 -3.56 -6.11
CA ARG A 162 -30.88 -2.47 -6.94
C ARG A 162 -31.39 -2.95 -8.29
N ARG A 163 -30.80 -4.01 -8.86
CA ARG A 163 -31.21 -4.55 -10.16
C ARG A 163 -32.52 -5.33 -10.11
N HIS A 164 -32.97 -5.73 -8.93
CA HIS A 164 -34.14 -6.59 -8.76
C HIS A 164 -35.02 -6.11 -7.60
N PRO A 165 -35.67 -4.94 -7.73
CA PRO A 165 -36.49 -4.37 -6.66
C PRO A 165 -37.66 -5.29 -6.25
N ASN A 166 -38.15 -6.10 -7.19
CA ASN A 166 -39.33 -6.96 -7.00
C ASN A 166 -38.98 -8.43 -6.69
N LYS A 167 -37.68 -8.76 -6.48
CA LYS A 167 -37.26 -10.13 -6.16
C LYS A 167 -36.86 -10.22 -4.68
N SER A 168 -37.09 -11.39 -4.10
CA SER A 168 -36.68 -11.66 -2.71
C SER A 168 -35.15 -11.61 -2.56
N LEU A 169 -34.67 -11.28 -1.36
CA LEU A 169 -33.24 -11.22 -1.06
C LEU A 169 -32.56 -12.58 -1.28
N THR A 170 -33.25 -13.68 -0.98
CA THR A 170 -32.76 -15.05 -1.22
C THR A 170 -32.56 -15.32 -2.71
N TRP A 171 -33.46 -14.84 -3.57
CA TRP A 171 -33.29 -14.97 -5.01
C TRP A 171 -32.08 -14.17 -5.50
N VAL A 172 -31.93 -12.92 -5.03
CA VAL A 172 -30.77 -12.06 -5.37
C VAL A 172 -29.46 -12.71 -4.93
N GLN A 173 -29.41 -13.27 -3.72
CA GLN A 173 -28.26 -14.02 -3.23
C GLN A 173 -27.92 -15.16 -4.20
N LYS A 174 -28.86 -16.09 -4.45
CA LYS A 174 -28.62 -17.26 -5.31
C LYS A 174 -28.23 -16.89 -6.75
N ARG A 175 -28.72 -15.76 -7.26
CA ARG A 175 -28.45 -15.28 -8.63
C ARG A 175 -27.03 -14.74 -8.81
N TYR A 176 -26.45 -14.10 -7.79
CA TYR A 176 -25.21 -13.35 -7.90
C TYR A 176 -24.05 -13.93 -7.07
N PHE A 177 -24.38 -14.68 -6.03
CA PHE A 177 -23.44 -15.18 -5.04
C PHE A 177 -23.59 -16.69 -4.88
N ARG A 178 -22.47 -17.40 -4.79
CA ARG A 178 -22.44 -18.85 -4.57
C ARG A 178 -21.45 -19.21 -3.48
N THR A 179 -21.56 -20.43 -2.99
CA THR A 179 -20.55 -21.03 -2.12
C THR A 179 -19.55 -21.76 -2.99
N ILE A 180 -18.26 -21.46 -2.85
CA ILE A 180 -17.17 -22.09 -3.60
C ILE A 180 -16.12 -22.56 -2.59
N GLY A 181 -16.00 -23.87 -2.44
CA GLY A 181 -15.21 -24.48 -1.36
C GLY A 181 -15.75 -24.07 0.01
N ASP A 182 -14.87 -23.53 0.86
CA ASP A 182 -15.17 -23.00 2.18
C ASP A 182 -15.69 -21.54 2.16
N ARG A 183 -15.61 -20.87 1.01
CA ARG A 183 -16.02 -19.47 0.86
C ARG A 183 -17.51 -19.39 0.52
N GLY A 184 -18.30 -18.92 1.48
CA GLY A 184 -19.67 -18.48 1.23
C GLY A 184 -19.72 -17.11 0.55
N TRP A 185 -20.83 -16.83 -0.15
CA TRP A 185 -21.13 -15.51 -0.71
C TRP A 185 -20.08 -14.97 -1.70
N VAL A 186 -19.51 -15.84 -2.53
CA VAL A 186 -18.57 -15.46 -3.59
C VAL A 186 -19.35 -14.88 -4.76
N PHE A 187 -19.01 -13.65 -5.17
CA PHE A 187 -19.60 -13.02 -6.35
C PHE A 187 -19.04 -13.67 -7.62
N VAL A 188 -19.86 -14.44 -8.33
CA VAL A 188 -19.42 -15.32 -9.42
C VAL A 188 -20.37 -15.28 -10.61
N ALA A 189 -19.81 -15.22 -11.82
CA ALA A 189 -20.54 -15.28 -13.07
C ALA A 189 -20.04 -16.44 -13.93
N THR A 190 -20.92 -17.00 -14.76
CA THR A 190 -20.54 -17.99 -15.78
C THR A 190 -20.41 -17.27 -17.10
N ILE A 191 -19.24 -17.35 -17.74
CA ILE A 191 -19.01 -16.81 -19.08
C ILE A 191 -18.89 -17.95 -20.09
N THR A 192 -19.26 -17.67 -21.33
CA THR A 192 -19.10 -18.61 -22.44
C THR A 192 -17.93 -18.12 -23.29
N GLU A 193 -16.93 -18.97 -23.49
CA GLU A 193 -15.77 -18.67 -24.33
C GLU A 193 -16.12 -18.84 -25.82
N GLU A 194 -15.22 -18.38 -26.70
CA GLU A 194 -15.37 -18.51 -28.16
C GLU A 194 -15.44 -19.97 -28.61
N SER A 195 -14.83 -20.88 -27.85
CA SER A 195 -14.91 -22.34 -28.04
C SER A 195 -16.29 -22.93 -27.71
N GLY A 196 -17.21 -22.15 -27.14
CA GLY A 196 -18.49 -22.60 -26.61
C GLY A 196 -18.39 -23.19 -25.19
N GLU A 197 -17.18 -23.29 -24.63
CA GLU A 197 -16.97 -23.78 -23.28
C GLU A 197 -17.45 -22.76 -22.23
N LYS A 198 -18.12 -23.25 -21.18
CA LYS A 198 -18.58 -22.41 -20.07
C LYS A 198 -17.58 -22.47 -18.94
N ARG A 199 -17.06 -21.30 -18.54
CA ARG A 199 -16.21 -21.18 -17.35
C ARG A 199 -16.81 -20.24 -16.32
N GLU A 200 -16.44 -20.44 -15.06
CA GLU A 200 -16.82 -19.54 -13.99
C GLU A 200 -15.72 -18.52 -13.73
N ILE A 201 -16.12 -17.27 -13.57
CA ILE A 201 -15.24 -16.19 -13.13
C ILE A 201 -15.71 -15.69 -11.77
N GLU A 202 -14.80 -15.72 -10.83
CA GLU A 202 -15.03 -15.25 -9.47
C GLU A 202 -14.43 -13.86 -9.27
N LEU A 203 -15.03 -13.09 -8.37
CA LEU A 203 -14.38 -11.90 -7.86
C LEU A 203 -13.13 -12.29 -7.05
N TYR A 204 -12.00 -11.65 -7.36
CA TYR A 204 -10.75 -11.85 -6.66
C TYR A 204 -10.89 -11.53 -5.17
N SER A 205 -10.56 -12.50 -4.31
CA SER A 205 -10.51 -12.33 -2.86
C SER A 205 -9.16 -11.74 -2.45
N LEU A 206 -9.15 -10.57 -1.82
CA LEU A 206 -7.91 -10.00 -1.29
C LEU A 206 -7.41 -10.83 -0.11
N ALA A 207 -8.32 -11.33 0.72
CA ALA A 207 -7.98 -12.13 1.90
C ALA A 207 -7.29 -13.46 1.54
N SER A 208 -7.50 -14.01 0.34
CA SER A 208 -6.83 -15.23 -0.10
C SER A 208 -5.37 -15.02 -0.53
N THR A 209 -4.96 -13.78 -0.85
CA THR A 209 -3.57 -13.49 -1.24
C THR A 209 -2.60 -13.85 -0.11
N PRO A 210 -1.65 -14.79 -0.31
CA PRO A 210 -0.68 -15.15 0.72
C PRO A 210 0.27 -13.97 0.99
N ILE A 211 0.65 -13.78 2.24
CA ILE A 211 1.70 -12.79 2.57
C ILE A 211 3.05 -13.44 2.29
N GLU A 212 3.77 -12.90 1.31
CA GLU A 212 5.09 -13.36 0.93
C GLU A 212 6.12 -12.26 1.22
N ARG A 213 6.93 -12.49 2.27
CA ARG A 213 7.95 -11.52 2.67
C ARG A 213 9.19 -11.72 1.81
N HIS A 214 9.40 -10.86 0.81
CA HIS A 214 10.61 -10.91 0.00
C HIS A 214 11.87 -10.71 0.86
N LYS A 215 12.83 -11.64 0.73
CA LYS A 215 14.23 -11.41 1.15
C LYS A 215 14.91 -10.56 0.08
N LYS A 216 15.77 -9.61 0.50
CA LYS A 216 16.49 -8.68 -0.38
C LYS A 216 17.29 -9.47 -1.42
N VAL A 217 16.99 -9.28 -2.70
CA VAL A 217 17.94 -9.56 -3.78
C VAL A 217 18.75 -8.28 -4.00
N SER A 218 20.07 -8.38 -3.97
CA SER A 218 20.95 -7.25 -4.25
C SER A 218 20.77 -6.82 -5.71
N GLY A 219 20.20 -5.62 -5.93
CA GLY A 219 20.27 -4.95 -7.24
C GLY A 219 18.97 -4.39 -7.80
N VAL A 220 17.79 -4.81 -7.33
CA VAL A 220 16.51 -4.32 -7.88
C VAL A 220 15.67 -3.63 -6.79
N THR A 221 15.27 -2.39 -7.08
CA THR A 221 14.62 -1.41 -6.20
C THR A 221 13.16 -1.77 -5.89
N ILE A 222 12.93 -2.93 -5.28
CA ILE A 222 11.70 -3.19 -4.52
C ILE A 222 11.98 -2.76 -3.08
N PRO A 223 11.10 -2.01 -2.40
CA PRO A 223 11.25 -1.71 -0.98
C PRO A 223 11.28 -3.01 -0.15
N SER A 224 12.46 -3.57 0.06
CA SER A 224 12.62 -4.74 0.92
C SER A 224 12.37 -4.33 2.38
N ILE A 225 11.75 -5.20 3.18
CA ILE A 225 11.48 -4.98 4.61
C ILE A 225 12.75 -5.14 5.48
N LEU A 226 13.86 -5.59 4.89
CA LEU A 226 15.11 -5.92 5.59
C LEU A 226 15.94 -4.72 6.11
N PRO A 227 16.03 -3.55 5.46
CA PRO A 227 16.70 -2.38 6.03
C PRO A 227 16.04 -1.90 7.33
N TRP A 228 14.75 -2.21 7.53
CA TRP A 228 13.88 -1.60 8.54
C TRP A 228 13.95 -2.27 9.92
N LYS A 229 14.60 -3.45 10.04
CA LYS A 229 14.77 -4.15 11.33
C LYS A 229 15.79 -3.49 12.27
N LYS A 230 16.69 -2.63 11.77
CA LYS A 230 17.70 -1.92 12.59
C LYS A 230 17.16 -0.67 13.31
N TRP A 231 15.86 -0.38 13.22
CA TRP A 231 15.26 0.94 13.51
C TRP A 231 14.80 1.04 14.96
N ALA A 232 15.68 0.63 15.88
CA ALA A 232 15.31 0.41 17.26
C ALA A 232 15.07 1.70 18.07
N LYS A 233 15.49 2.89 17.60
CA LYS A 233 15.42 4.14 18.38
C LYS A 233 15.27 5.44 17.55
N SER A 234 14.62 5.44 16.39
CA SER A 234 14.82 6.53 15.42
C SER A 234 13.60 7.39 15.11
N CYS A 235 13.83 8.70 15.10
CA CYS A 235 12.98 9.67 14.42
C CYS A 235 13.18 9.54 12.91
N VAL A 236 12.13 9.85 12.17
CA VAL A 236 12.04 9.66 10.73
C VAL A 236 11.66 10.97 10.07
N TRP A 237 12.48 11.36 9.11
CA TRP A 237 12.26 12.51 8.24
C TRP A 237 11.84 12.03 6.86
N SER A 238 10.61 12.34 6.44
CA SER A 238 10.15 12.10 5.06
C SER A 238 10.22 13.39 4.26
N GLY A 239 10.89 13.40 3.10
CA GLY A 239 10.85 14.53 2.17
C GLY A 239 10.42 14.10 0.78
N CYS A 240 9.59 14.95 0.18
CA CYS A 240 9.31 15.02 -1.25
C CYS A 240 9.79 16.39 -1.74
#